data_AF-A0A9C8E0L6-F1
#
_entry.id   AF-A0A9C8E0L6-F1
#
_cell.length_a   1.000
_cell.length_b   1.000
_cell.length_c   1.000
_cell.angle_alpha   90.00
_cell.angle_beta   90.00
_cell.angle_gamma   90.00
#
_symmetry.space_group_name_H-M   'P 1'
#
loop_
_entity.id
_entity.type
_entity.pdbx_description
1 polymer ?
#
loop_
_entity_poly.entity_id
_entity_poly.type
_entity_poly.pdbx_seq_one_letter_code
_entity_poly.pdbx_strand_id
1 'polypeptide(L)'
;MAIKREKREELEDYCLAPYGIRSKESKGREFPDDKPIYRTAFQRDRDRILHTTAFRRLEYKTQVFLNTEGDYYRTRLTHTLEVAQIGRTVALALGANENLEEAICLAHDLGHSPFGHSGERILNQLMEGQGGFDHNKQSLRIVTKLEKRFENFPGLNLTWETREGIVKHETEYDISDAEDFDPELRGHLEAQIANAADELAYSAHDLDDGLRSGLISTGKLKD
;
A
#
# COMPACT_ATOMS: atom_id res chain seq x y z
N MET A 1 -5.18 -23.27 22.90
CA MET A 1 -4.11 -22.37 23.38
C MET A 1 -4.18 -21.07 22.59
N ALA A 2 -4.24 -19.91 23.25
CA ALA A 2 -4.25 -18.61 22.57
C ALA A 2 -2.81 -18.11 22.39
N ILE A 3 -2.42 -17.76 21.16
CA ILE A 3 -1.09 -17.19 20.86
C ILE A 3 -1.15 -15.69 21.12
N LYS A 4 -0.46 -15.24 22.17
CA LYS A 4 -0.33 -13.82 22.52
C LYS A 4 0.67 -13.11 21.62
N ARG A 5 0.62 -11.77 21.65
CA ARG A 5 1.51 -10.89 20.88
C ARG A 5 2.99 -11.24 21.04
N GLU A 6 3.46 -11.42 22.28
CA GLU A 6 4.87 -11.67 22.57
C GLU A 6 5.34 -12.95 21.88
N LYS A 7 4.50 -13.98 21.85
CA LYS A 7 4.83 -15.23 21.17
C LYS A 7 4.90 -15.07 19.65
N ARG A 8 4.14 -14.15 19.06
CA ARG A 8 4.23 -13.83 17.62
C ARG A 8 5.50 -13.07 17.30
N GLU A 9 5.85 -12.10 18.14
CA GLU A 9 7.11 -11.35 18.03
C GLU A 9 8.33 -12.29 18.16
N GLU A 10 8.30 -13.28 19.04
CA GLU A 10 9.32 -14.34 19.10
C GLU A 10 9.39 -15.20 17.83
N LEU A 11 8.26 -15.46 17.17
CA LEU A 11 8.25 -16.20 15.90
C LEU A 11 8.83 -15.37 14.76
N GLU A 12 8.61 -14.04 14.76
CA GLU A 12 9.28 -13.14 13.81
C GLU A 12 10.80 -13.21 13.97
N ASP A 13 11.33 -13.25 15.19
CA ASP A 13 12.77 -13.39 15.42
C ASP A 13 13.38 -14.66 14.83
N TYR A 14 12.61 -15.75 14.85
CA TYR A 14 13.06 -17.04 14.36
C TYR A 14 12.92 -17.18 12.84
N CYS A 15 11.85 -16.63 12.27
CA CYS A 15 11.49 -16.84 10.86
C CYS A 15 12.06 -15.75 9.92
N LEU A 16 12.24 -14.53 10.39
CA LEU A 16 12.68 -13.43 9.53
C LEU A 16 14.19 -13.45 9.31
N ALA A 17 14.61 -13.13 8.08
CA ALA A 17 16.00 -12.91 7.73
C ALA A 17 16.59 -11.73 8.54
N PRO A 18 17.93 -11.60 8.66
CA PRO A 18 18.54 -10.52 9.44
C PRO A 18 18.10 -9.11 9.07
N TYR A 19 17.68 -8.89 7.82
CA TYR A 19 17.18 -7.60 7.32
C TYR A 19 15.66 -7.40 7.45
N GLY A 20 14.88 -8.45 7.75
CA GLY A 20 13.42 -8.33 7.84
C GLY A 20 13.00 -7.50 9.05
N ILE A 21 12.05 -6.59 8.92
CA ILE A 21 11.70 -5.68 10.00
C ILE A 21 10.94 -6.44 11.10
N ARG A 22 11.39 -6.32 12.36
CA ARG A 22 10.70 -6.94 13.50
C ARG A 22 9.66 -5.99 14.08
N SER A 23 8.45 -6.48 14.33
CA SER A 23 7.38 -5.65 14.90
C SER A 23 7.64 -5.23 16.34
N LYS A 24 8.45 -6.00 17.09
CA LYS A 24 8.89 -5.64 18.44
C LYS A 24 9.92 -4.50 18.46
N GLU A 25 10.60 -4.26 17.34
CA GLU A 25 11.65 -3.22 17.16
C GLU A 25 11.11 -1.96 16.49
N SER A 26 9.79 -1.89 16.26
CA SER A 26 9.16 -0.73 15.63
C SER A 26 9.51 0.57 16.35
N LYS A 27 9.83 1.63 15.59
CA LYS A 27 10.00 3.02 16.06
C LYS A 27 8.68 3.57 16.64
N GLY A 28 7.57 2.85 16.48
CA GLY A 28 6.32 3.10 17.18
C GLY A 28 5.33 3.93 16.39
N ARG A 29 4.42 4.57 17.12
CA ARG A 29 3.29 5.36 16.60
C ARG A 29 3.42 6.79 17.10
N GLU A 30 2.81 7.74 16.40
CA GLU A 30 2.89 9.16 16.74
C GLU A 30 2.09 9.50 18.01
N PHE A 31 0.90 8.92 18.13
CA PHE A 31 0.04 9.10 19.30
C PHE A 31 0.12 7.88 20.22
N PRO A 32 0.05 8.07 21.56
CA PRO A 32 0.01 6.97 22.53
C PRO A 32 -1.11 5.98 22.21
N ASP A 33 -0.78 4.69 22.23
CA ASP A 33 -1.70 3.63 21.85
C ASP A 33 -1.32 2.32 22.55
N ASP A 34 -2.31 1.68 23.18
CA ASP A 34 -2.07 0.46 23.96
C ASP A 34 -1.65 -0.69 23.06
N LYS A 35 -0.69 -1.50 23.55
CA LYS A 35 -0.25 -2.68 22.82
C LYS A 35 -1.39 -3.71 22.75
N PRO A 36 -1.80 -4.18 21.55
CA PRO A 36 -2.80 -5.23 21.43
C PRO A 36 -2.33 -6.54 22.07
N ILE A 37 -3.26 -7.28 22.67
CA ILE A 37 -2.97 -8.55 23.39
C ILE A 37 -2.54 -9.69 22.45
N TYR A 38 -3.12 -9.75 21.24
CA TYR A 38 -3.00 -10.91 20.35
C TYR A 38 -2.36 -10.63 18.98
N ARG A 39 -2.15 -9.36 18.62
CA ARG A 39 -1.67 -8.93 17.30
C ARG A 39 -0.31 -8.27 17.43
N THR A 40 0.54 -8.40 16.42
CA THR A 40 1.75 -7.60 16.31
C THR A 40 1.41 -6.15 15.92
N ALA A 41 2.40 -5.26 15.95
CA ALA A 41 2.19 -3.86 15.56
C ALA A 41 1.71 -3.74 14.11
N PHE A 42 2.31 -4.50 13.18
CA PHE A 42 1.98 -4.48 11.76
C PHE A 42 0.66 -5.17 11.44
N GLN A 43 0.31 -6.25 12.13
CA GLN A 43 -1.03 -6.84 12.05
C GLN A 43 -2.13 -5.84 12.41
N ARG A 44 -1.88 -5.01 13.42
CA ARG A 44 -2.83 -3.96 13.80
C ARG A 44 -2.95 -2.88 12.72
N ASP A 45 -1.86 -2.52 12.05
CA ASP A 45 -1.87 -1.55 10.96
C ASP A 45 -2.69 -2.03 9.79
N ARG A 46 -2.40 -3.25 9.32
CA ARG A 46 -3.17 -3.94 8.29
C ARG A 46 -4.66 -3.91 8.59
N ASP A 47 -5.05 -4.30 9.80
CA ASP A 47 -6.45 -4.34 10.19
C ASP A 47 -7.08 -2.94 10.25
N ARG A 48 -6.32 -1.89 10.65
CA ARG A 48 -6.79 -0.50 10.63
C ARG A 48 -7.05 -0.02 9.20
N ILE A 49 -6.14 -0.33 8.27
CA ILE A 49 -6.22 0.03 6.85
C ILE A 49 -7.45 -0.61 6.19
N LEU A 50 -7.63 -1.93 6.37
CA LEU A 50 -8.73 -2.69 5.78
C LEU A 50 -10.12 -2.11 6.11
N HIS A 51 -10.28 -1.55 7.31
CA HIS A 51 -11.57 -1.04 7.76
C HIS A 51 -11.86 0.39 7.32
N THR A 52 -10.92 1.09 6.67
CA THR A 52 -11.08 2.49 6.27
C THR A 52 -12.22 2.72 5.27
N THR A 53 -12.70 3.96 5.19
CA THR A 53 -13.60 4.35 4.12
C THR A 53 -12.84 4.46 2.80
N ALA A 54 -11.58 4.91 2.83
CA ALA A 54 -10.71 4.95 1.66
C ALA A 54 -10.52 3.57 1.00
N PHE A 55 -10.25 2.53 1.79
CA PHE A 55 -10.06 1.16 1.28
C PHE A 55 -11.35 0.62 0.66
N ARG A 56 -12.51 0.80 1.34
CA ARG A 56 -13.82 0.42 0.78
C ARG A 56 -14.14 1.13 -0.53
N ARG A 57 -13.68 2.38 -0.70
CA ARG A 57 -13.89 3.13 -1.95
C ARG A 57 -13.08 2.59 -3.13
N LEU A 58 -12.03 1.79 -2.90
CA LEU A 58 -11.26 1.17 -3.98
C LEU A 58 -12.12 0.24 -4.84
N GLU A 59 -13.19 -0.33 -4.29
CA GLU A 59 -14.18 -1.15 -5.03
C GLU A 59 -14.84 -0.35 -6.17
N TYR A 60 -14.99 0.97 -5.99
CA TYR A 60 -15.65 1.85 -6.96
C TYR A 60 -14.66 2.70 -7.77
N LYS A 61 -13.35 2.47 -7.62
CA LYS A 61 -12.32 3.14 -8.41
C LYS A 61 -11.82 2.20 -9.50
N THR A 62 -11.70 2.73 -10.69
CA THR A 62 -11.29 2.02 -11.89
C THR A 62 -9.78 1.77 -11.90
N GLN A 63 -9.39 0.58 -12.37
CA GLN A 63 -8.03 0.28 -12.79
C GLN A 63 -8.05 0.19 -14.32
N VAL A 64 -7.66 1.28 -15.00
CA VAL A 64 -7.74 1.46 -16.47
C VAL A 64 -9.14 1.60 -17.05
N PHE A 65 -10.00 0.59 -16.96
CA PHE A 65 -11.34 0.58 -17.60
C PHE A 65 -12.45 1.02 -16.64
N LEU A 66 -13.51 1.63 -17.17
CA LEU A 66 -14.68 1.99 -16.35
C LEU A 66 -15.42 0.72 -15.92
N ASN A 67 -15.83 0.64 -14.65
CA ASN A 67 -16.56 -0.50 -14.08
C ASN A 67 -17.87 -0.83 -14.85
N THR A 68 -18.37 0.10 -15.67
CA THR A 68 -19.58 -0.04 -16.48
C THR A 68 -19.33 -0.66 -17.86
N GLU A 69 -18.07 -0.84 -18.28
CA GLU A 69 -17.72 -1.35 -19.63
C GLU A 69 -17.70 -2.88 -19.72
N GLY A 70 -17.81 -3.58 -18.58
CA GLY A 70 -17.91 -5.04 -18.54
C GLY A 70 -17.66 -5.61 -17.13
N ASP A 71 -18.23 -6.78 -16.86
CA ASP A 71 -18.25 -7.40 -15.51
C ASP A 71 -16.87 -7.88 -15.01
N TYR A 72 -15.86 -7.93 -15.88
CA TYR A 72 -14.55 -8.54 -15.59
C TYR A 72 -13.38 -7.55 -15.54
N TYR A 73 -13.63 -6.24 -15.67
CA TYR A 73 -12.56 -5.27 -15.55
C TYR A 73 -12.17 -5.06 -14.09
N ARG A 74 -10.87 -4.92 -13.87
CA ARG A 74 -10.32 -4.76 -12.53
C ARG A 74 -10.69 -3.40 -11.94
N THR A 75 -10.94 -3.42 -10.63
CA THR A 75 -11.03 -2.22 -9.80
C THR A 75 -9.71 -2.03 -9.07
N ARG A 76 -9.52 -0.87 -8.44
CA ARG A 76 -8.35 -0.67 -7.55
C ARG A 76 -8.35 -1.64 -6.38
N LEU A 77 -9.52 -2.08 -5.94
CA LEU A 77 -9.59 -3.09 -4.88
C LEU A 77 -9.03 -4.43 -5.35
N THR A 78 -9.43 -4.92 -6.52
CA THR A 78 -8.91 -6.20 -7.05
C THR A 78 -7.42 -6.10 -7.35
N HIS A 79 -6.97 -4.98 -7.94
CA HIS A 79 -5.55 -4.69 -8.11
C HIS A 79 -4.78 -4.75 -6.78
N THR A 80 -5.24 -4.01 -5.77
CA THR A 80 -4.61 -3.98 -4.43
C THR A 80 -4.53 -5.36 -3.78
N LEU A 81 -5.56 -6.21 -3.97
CA LEU A 81 -5.55 -7.58 -3.45
C LEU A 81 -4.57 -8.49 -4.19
N GLU A 82 -4.44 -8.34 -5.51
CA GLU A 82 -3.46 -9.06 -6.33
C GLU A 82 -2.02 -8.63 -5.97
N VAL A 83 -1.77 -7.31 -5.81
CA VAL A 83 -0.50 -6.75 -5.32
C VAL A 83 -0.12 -7.34 -3.97
N ALA A 84 -1.04 -7.31 -2.99
CA ALA A 84 -0.79 -7.87 -1.66
C ALA A 84 -0.51 -9.39 -1.72
N GLN A 85 -1.16 -10.14 -2.61
CA GLN A 85 -0.89 -11.57 -2.75
C GLN A 85 0.50 -11.85 -3.31
N ILE A 86 0.91 -11.12 -4.35
CA ILE A 86 2.24 -11.24 -4.96
C ILE A 86 3.31 -10.84 -3.94
N GLY A 87 3.17 -9.66 -3.33
CA GLY A 87 4.17 -9.13 -2.42
C GLY A 87 4.35 -9.99 -1.18
N ARG A 88 3.27 -10.54 -0.60
CA ARG A 88 3.37 -11.52 0.51
C ARG A 88 4.15 -12.77 0.13
N THR A 89 3.96 -13.25 -1.10
CA THR A 89 4.69 -14.42 -1.61
C THR A 89 6.19 -14.13 -1.67
N VAL A 90 6.56 -12.95 -2.17
CA VAL A 90 7.95 -12.51 -2.24
C VAL A 90 8.53 -12.26 -0.85
N ALA A 91 7.80 -11.61 0.05
CA ALA A 91 8.21 -11.34 1.42
C ALA A 91 8.52 -12.64 2.18
N LEU A 92 7.64 -13.63 2.10
CA LEU A 92 7.86 -14.94 2.70
C LEU A 92 9.07 -15.65 2.10
N ALA A 93 9.26 -15.60 0.78
CA ALA A 93 10.40 -16.23 0.11
C ALA A 93 11.75 -15.59 0.49
N LEU A 94 11.76 -14.29 0.76
CA LEU A 94 12.94 -13.53 1.17
C LEU A 94 13.10 -13.43 2.69
N GLY A 95 12.16 -13.96 3.49
CA GLY A 95 12.20 -13.80 4.95
C GLY A 95 12.03 -12.35 5.41
N ALA A 96 11.33 -11.53 4.63
CA ALA A 96 10.89 -10.18 5.02
C ALA A 96 9.57 -10.27 5.83
N ASN A 97 9.19 -9.19 6.51
CA ASN A 97 7.98 -9.20 7.33
C ASN A 97 6.70 -9.09 6.49
N GLU A 98 6.05 -10.23 6.25
CA GLU A 98 4.79 -10.37 5.51
C GLU A 98 3.68 -9.42 6.00
N ASN A 99 3.55 -9.16 7.31
CA ASN A 99 2.46 -8.32 7.82
C ASN A 99 2.72 -6.83 7.58
N LEU A 100 3.99 -6.40 7.57
CA LEU A 100 4.36 -5.03 7.24
C LEU A 100 4.21 -4.79 5.73
N GLU A 101 4.73 -5.71 4.93
CA GLU A 101 4.58 -5.69 3.47
C GLU A 101 3.09 -5.66 3.07
N GLU A 102 2.26 -6.57 3.60
CA GLU A 102 0.82 -6.60 3.30
C GLU A 102 0.13 -5.30 3.71
N ALA A 103 0.52 -4.69 4.85
CA ALA A 103 -0.04 -3.41 5.27
C ALA A 103 0.30 -2.28 4.29
N ILE A 104 1.52 -2.24 3.76
CA ILE A 104 1.94 -1.24 2.76
C ILE A 104 1.16 -1.45 1.47
N CYS A 105 1.11 -2.68 0.95
CA CYS A 105 0.35 -3.03 -0.25
C CYS A 105 -1.13 -2.65 -0.12
N LEU A 106 -1.77 -2.87 1.01
CA LEU A 106 -3.19 -2.48 1.19
C LEU A 106 -3.40 -0.97 1.28
N ALA A 107 -2.36 -0.19 1.55
CA ALA A 107 -2.43 1.25 1.75
C ALA A 107 -1.93 2.08 0.57
N HIS A 108 -1.11 1.53 -0.34
CA HIS A 108 -0.45 2.29 -1.41
C HIS A 108 -1.45 3.09 -2.25
N ASP A 109 -2.60 2.49 -2.56
CA ASP A 109 -3.55 3.02 -3.54
C ASP A 109 -4.73 3.82 -2.94
N LEU A 110 -4.73 4.04 -1.63
CA LEU A 110 -5.85 4.70 -0.93
C LEU A 110 -6.15 6.11 -1.48
N GLY A 111 -5.09 6.83 -1.81
CA GLY A 111 -5.08 8.23 -2.23
C GLY A 111 -5.50 8.45 -3.68
N HIS A 112 -5.63 7.40 -4.47
CA HIS A 112 -5.90 7.55 -5.90
C HIS A 112 -7.16 8.37 -6.17
N SER A 113 -7.08 9.33 -7.09
CA SER A 113 -8.23 10.09 -7.53
C SER A 113 -9.26 9.19 -8.26
N PRO A 114 -10.53 9.62 -8.37
CA PRO A 114 -11.44 9.08 -9.37
C PRO A 114 -10.82 9.12 -10.76
N PHE A 115 -11.21 8.21 -11.66
CA PHE A 115 -10.75 8.15 -13.06
C PHE A 115 -9.23 7.91 -13.26
N GLY A 116 -8.57 7.26 -12.30
CA GLY A 116 -7.16 6.89 -12.43
C GLY A 116 -6.24 8.08 -12.71
N HIS A 117 -5.16 7.85 -13.47
CA HIS A 117 -4.14 8.87 -13.76
C HIS A 117 -4.69 10.13 -14.44
N SER A 118 -5.81 10.01 -15.16
CA SER A 118 -6.46 11.17 -15.77
C SER A 118 -7.02 12.12 -14.71
N GLY A 119 -7.67 11.58 -13.67
CA GLY A 119 -8.18 12.39 -12.57
C GLY A 119 -7.04 13.03 -11.77
N GLU A 120 -5.95 12.29 -11.55
CA GLU A 120 -4.79 12.77 -10.82
C GLU A 120 -4.13 13.94 -11.54
N ARG A 121 -3.87 13.80 -12.84
CA ARG A 121 -3.30 14.87 -13.67
C ARG A 121 -4.14 16.14 -13.64
N ILE A 122 -5.47 16.02 -13.73
CA ILE A 122 -6.38 17.17 -13.68
C ILE A 122 -6.38 17.80 -12.30
N LEU A 123 -6.43 17.00 -11.22
CA LEU A 123 -6.34 17.53 -9.86
C LEU A 123 -5.01 18.24 -9.61
N ASN A 124 -3.90 17.69 -10.10
CA ASN A 124 -2.59 18.30 -9.95
C ASN A 124 -2.53 19.67 -10.65
N GLN A 125 -3.04 19.75 -11.88
CA GLN A 125 -3.15 21.02 -12.62
C GLN A 125 -4.02 22.05 -11.89
N LEU A 126 -5.17 21.64 -11.36
CA LEU A 126 -6.07 22.53 -10.62
C LEU A 126 -5.46 23.01 -9.29
N MET A 127 -4.50 22.25 -8.74
CA MET A 127 -3.86 22.52 -7.45
C MET A 127 -2.45 23.11 -7.58
N GLU A 128 -1.99 23.49 -8.78
CA GLU A 128 -0.62 23.99 -9.02
C GLU A 128 -0.26 25.18 -8.11
N GLY A 129 -1.19 26.11 -7.90
CA GLY A 129 -1.01 27.25 -6.98
C GLY A 129 -1.21 26.93 -5.49
N GLN A 130 -1.44 25.67 -5.13
CA GLN A 130 -1.79 25.20 -3.78
C GLN A 130 -0.96 23.99 -3.33
N GLY A 131 0.16 23.70 -4.02
CA GLY A 131 1.08 22.60 -3.68
C GLY A 131 0.87 21.31 -4.48
N GLY A 132 -0.01 21.32 -5.50
CA GLY A 132 -0.25 20.19 -6.39
C GLY A 132 -1.10 19.07 -5.79
N PHE A 133 -1.20 17.96 -6.52
CA PHE A 133 -1.84 16.72 -6.09
C PHE A 133 -1.00 15.54 -6.56
N ASP A 134 -0.81 14.58 -5.65
CA ASP A 134 -0.09 13.33 -5.87
C ASP A 134 -0.79 12.24 -5.05
N HIS A 135 -1.06 11.10 -5.67
CA HIS A 135 -1.80 10.01 -5.05
C HIS A 135 -1.09 9.37 -3.84
N ASN A 136 0.25 9.29 -3.83
CA ASN A 136 1.04 8.71 -2.73
C ASN A 136 1.03 9.64 -1.52
N LYS A 137 1.24 10.94 -1.74
CA LYS A 137 1.06 11.98 -0.71
C LYS A 137 -0.36 11.98 -0.18
N GLN A 138 -1.34 11.73 -1.03
CA GLN A 138 -2.74 11.63 -0.62
C GLN A 138 -3.02 10.35 0.18
N SER A 139 -2.40 9.21 -0.15
CA SER A 139 -2.47 7.95 0.63
C SER A 139 -1.94 8.18 2.04
N LEU A 140 -0.76 8.80 2.17
CA LEU A 140 -0.19 9.16 3.46
C LEU A 140 -1.10 10.12 4.22
N ARG A 141 -1.62 11.16 3.55
CA ARG A 141 -2.55 12.14 4.15
C ARG A 141 -3.85 11.48 4.63
N ILE A 142 -4.35 10.46 3.94
CA ILE A 142 -5.53 9.70 4.37
C ILE A 142 -5.26 9.00 5.71
N VAL A 143 -4.16 8.25 5.79
CA VAL A 143 -3.84 7.44 6.97
C VAL A 143 -3.30 8.24 8.15
N THR A 144 -2.84 9.48 7.93
CA THR A 144 -2.33 10.37 9.00
C THR A 144 -3.31 11.46 9.42
N LYS A 145 -4.19 11.92 8.51
CA LYS A 145 -5.02 13.12 8.76
C LYS A 145 -6.51 12.95 8.47
N LEU A 146 -6.90 12.30 7.36
CA LEU A 146 -8.29 12.40 6.88
C LEU A 146 -9.24 11.35 7.43
N GLU A 147 -8.79 10.12 7.66
CA GLU A 147 -9.62 9.11 8.30
C GLU A 147 -9.91 9.52 9.75
N LYS A 148 -11.18 9.42 10.16
CA LYS A 148 -11.66 9.80 11.49
C LYS A 148 -12.33 8.61 12.13
N ARG A 149 -11.51 7.67 12.61
CA ARG A 149 -11.97 6.41 13.22
C ARG A 149 -11.67 6.30 14.71
N PHE A 150 -10.87 7.23 15.23
CA PHE A 150 -10.45 7.28 16.62
C PHE A 150 -10.75 8.68 17.14
N GLU A 151 -11.20 8.78 18.39
CA GLU A 151 -11.60 10.05 19.00
C GLU A 151 -10.38 10.92 19.36
N ASN A 152 -9.27 10.27 19.73
CA ASN A 152 -8.13 10.94 20.36
C ASN A 152 -7.06 11.44 19.37
N PHE A 153 -7.10 11.01 18.12
CA PHE A 153 -6.10 11.38 17.12
C PHE A 153 -6.66 11.31 15.69
N PRO A 154 -6.14 12.12 14.77
CA PRO A 154 -6.49 12.04 13.36
C PRO A 154 -5.86 10.81 12.69
N GLY A 155 -6.43 10.39 11.55
CA GLY A 155 -5.93 9.27 10.78
C GLY A 155 -6.09 7.92 11.50
N LEU A 156 -5.13 7.05 11.27
CA LEU A 156 -5.09 5.67 11.76
C LEU A 156 -3.96 5.45 12.77
N ASN A 157 -3.10 6.44 12.99
CA ASN A 157 -1.94 6.34 13.86
C ASN A 157 -1.13 5.06 13.59
N LEU A 158 -0.82 4.79 12.31
CA LEU A 158 -0.04 3.63 11.86
C LEU A 158 1.39 3.70 12.41
N THR A 159 2.11 2.57 12.40
CA THR A 159 3.51 2.56 12.83
C THR A 159 4.36 3.40 11.88
N TRP A 160 5.53 3.81 12.34
CA TRP A 160 6.49 4.56 11.53
C TRP A 160 6.88 3.80 10.25
N GLU A 161 7.10 2.49 10.35
CA GLU A 161 7.52 1.64 9.23
C GLU A 161 6.45 1.57 8.14
N THR A 162 5.18 1.36 8.53
CA THR A 162 4.07 1.35 7.55
C THR A 162 3.94 2.71 6.86
N ARG A 163 4.12 3.82 7.58
CA ARG A 163 4.06 5.16 6.98
C ARG A 163 5.25 5.45 6.07
N GLU A 164 6.45 4.98 6.43
CA GLU A 164 7.64 5.07 5.59
C GLU A 164 7.43 4.28 4.30
N GLY A 165 6.92 3.04 4.41
CA GLY A 165 6.64 2.21 3.25
C GLY A 165 5.62 2.83 2.30
N ILE A 166 4.57 3.48 2.83
CA ILE A 166 3.59 4.20 2.01
C ILE A 166 4.21 5.40 1.30
N VAL A 167 5.01 6.22 2.00
CA VAL A 167 5.56 7.44 1.39
C VAL A 167 6.67 7.13 0.38
N LYS A 168 7.43 6.05 0.57
CA LYS A 168 8.49 5.60 -0.34
C LYS A 168 7.99 4.58 -1.38
N HIS A 169 6.66 4.41 -1.52
CA HIS A 169 6.04 3.62 -2.58
C HIS A 169 6.07 4.41 -3.88
N GLU A 170 7.17 4.31 -4.62
CA GLU A 170 7.51 5.19 -5.73
C GLU A 170 8.27 4.46 -6.82
N THR A 171 8.13 4.96 -8.05
CA THR A 171 8.96 4.53 -9.18
C THR A 171 10.37 5.11 -9.07
N GLU A 172 11.33 4.63 -9.88
CA GLU A 172 12.71 5.16 -9.87
C GLU A 172 12.81 6.67 -10.18
N TYR A 173 11.76 7.27 -10.73
CA TYR A 173 11.74 8.66 -11.20
C TYR A 173 11.00 9.62 -10.27
N ASP A 174 10.30 9.11 -9.26
CA ASP A 174 9.55 9.93 -8.31
C ASP A 174 10.47 10.40 -7.17
N ILE A 175 10.16 11.59 -6.63
CA ILE A 175 10.86 12.16 -5.47
C ILE A 175 9.84 12.32 -4.35
N SER A 176 9.86 11.38 -3.40
CA SER A 176 9.01 11.44 -2.21
C SER A 176 9.45 12.57 -1.30
N ASP A 177 8.43 13.26 -0.79
CA ASP A 177 8.58 14.12 0.38
C ASP A 177 8.58 13.23 1.63
N ALA A 178 9.73 12.58 1.86
CA ALA A 178 9.98 11.68 2.98
C ALA A 178 10.77 12.37 4.12
N GLU A 179 10.65 13.70 4.25
CA GLU A 179 11.41 14.51 5.23
C GLU A 179 11.22 14.05 6.68
N ASP A 180 10.03 13.51 7.02
CA ASP A 180 9.70 12.95 8.34
C ASP A 180 10.28 11.53 8.57
N PHE A 181 11.01 10.98 7.60
CA PHE A 181 11.59 9.64 7.61
C PHE A 181 13.11 9.70 7.37
N ASP A 182 13.67 8.69 6.69
CA ASP A 182 15.08 8.65 6.31
C ASP A 182 15.20 8.94 4.78
N PRO A 183 15.07 10.20 4.31
CA PRO A 183 14.88 10.52 2.88
C PRO A 183 16.07 10.13 1.99
N GLU A 184 17.28 10.10 2.54
CA GLU A 184 18.51 9.70 1.83
C GLU A 184 18.61 8.18 1.60
N LEU A 185 17.73 7.39 2.23
CA LEU A 185 17.70 5.95 2.12
C LEU A 185 16.51 5.48 1.30
N ARG A 186 16.72 4.44 0.49
CA ARG A 186 15.59 3.65 -0.05
C ARG A 186 14.75 3.10 1.10
N GLY A 187 13.47 2.84 0.83
CA GLY A 187 12.58 2.19 1.80
C GLY A 187 13.16 0.84 2.25
N HIS A 188 12.74 0.37 3.42
CA HIS A 188 13.09 -0.97 3.89
C HIS A 188 12.60 -2.05 2.89
N LEU A 189 13.13 -3.28 3.02
CA LEU A 189 12.91 -4.33 2.02
C LEU A 189 11.42 -4.60 1.76
N GLU A 190 10.59 -4.61 2.80
CA GLU A 190 9.14 -4.81 2.66
C GLU A 190 8.46 -3.74 1.79
N ALA A 191 8.90 -2.48 1.88
CA ALA A 191 8.41 -1.42 1.00
C ALA A 191 8.87 -1.64 -0.44
N GLN A 192 10.14 -2.02 -0.65
CA GLN A 192 10.66 -2.32 -1.99
C GLN A 192 9.93 -3.52 -2.64
N ILE A 193 9.57 -4.52 -1.84
CA ILE A 193 8.76 -5.66 -2.28
C ILE A 193 7.36 -5.19 -2.71
N ALA A 194 6.74 -4.28 -1.96
CA ALA A 194 5.45 -3.71 -2.30
C ALA A 194 5.50 -2.99 -3.66
N ASN A 195 6.51 -2.14 -3.91
CA ASN A 195 6.69 -1.46 -5.19
C ASN A 195 6.85 -2.47 -6.35
N ALA A 196 7.71 -3.48 -6.16
CA ALA A 196 7.92 -4.51 -7.19
C ALA A 196 6.65 -5.34 -7.45
N ALA A 197 5.87 -5.66 -6.41
CA ALA A 197 4.61 -6.37 -6.55
C ALA A 197 3.56 -5.54 -7.31
N ASP A 198 3.52 -4.23 -7.05
CA ASP A 198 2.64 -3.29 -7.75
C ASP A 198 2.98 -3.23 -9.26
N GLU A 199 4.26 -3.07 -9.61
CA GLU A 199 4.71 -3.05 -11.01
C GLU A 199 4.42 -4.37 -11.75
N LEU A 200 4.61 -5.51 -11.07
CA LEU A 200 4.31 -6.84 -11.62
C LEU A 200 2.81 -7.02 -11.87
N ALA A 201 1.98 -6.66 -10.89
CA ALA A 201 0.52 -6.73 -11.00
C ALA A 201 0.03 -5.80 -12.12
N TYR A 202 0.48 -4.55 -12.11
CA TYR A 202 0.14 -3.56 -13.12
C TYR A 202 0.45 -4.06 -14.54
N SER A 203 1.67 -4.55 -14.76
CA SER A 203 2.10 -5.04 -16.08
C SER A 203 1.29 -6.26 -16.55
N ALA A 204 0.98 -7.19 -15.65
CA ALA A 204 0.21 -8.38 -15.98
C ALA A 204 -1.27 -8.05 -16.27
N HIS A 205 -1.86 -7.15 -15.49
CA HIS A 205 -3.29 -6.81 -15.58
C HIS A 205 -3.59 -5.94 -16.78
N ASP A 206 -2.77 -4.92 -17.04
CA ASP A 206 -2.97 -4.04 -18.20
C ASP A 206 -2.86 -4.83 -19.52
N LEU A 207 -1.98 -5.84 -19.54
CA LEU A 207 -1.88 -6.75 -20.68
C LEU A 207 -3.13 -7.64 -20.81
N ASP A 208 -3.61 -8.25 -19.72
CA ASP A 208 -4.82 -9.11 -19.73
C ASP A 208 -6.07 -8.31 -20.12
N ASP A 209 -6.30 -7.15 -19.50
CA ASP A 209 -7.45 -6.29 -19.78
C ASP A 209 -7.34 -5.65 -21.19
N GLY A 210 -6.12 -5.32 -21.63
CA GLY A 210 -5.85 -4.86 -23.00
C GLY A 210 -6.13 -5.94 -24.06
N LEU A 211 -5.84 -7.21 -23.78
CA LEU A 211 -6.19 -8.33 -24.65
C LEU A 211 -7.70 -8.60 -24.65
N ARG A 212 -8.36 -8.54 -23.49
CA ARG A 212 -9.81 -8.76 -23.34
C ARG A 212 -10.65 -7.68 -24.02
N SER A 213 -10.23 -6.43 -23.90
CA SER A 213 -10.88 -5.28 -24.57
C SER A 213 -10.67 -5.27 -26.09
N GLY A 214 -9.74 -6.08 -26.61
CA GLY A 214 -9.37 -6.13 -28.03
C GLY A 214 -8.49 -4.94 -28.48
N LEU A 215 -8.04 -4.09 -27.56
CA LEU A 215 -7.08 -3.00 -27.86
C LEU A 215 -5.70 -3.56 -28.21
N ILE A 216 -5.33 -4.68 -27.57
CA ILE A 216 -4.12 -5.45 -27.85
C ILE A 216 -4.54 -6.73 -28.57
N SER A 217 -3.84 -7.08 -29.65
CA SER A 217 -4.01 -8.37 -30.32
C SER A 217 -2.76 -9.22 -30.13
N THR A 218 -2.92 -10.54 -30.08
CA THR A 218 -1.79 -11.47 -29.90
C THR A 218 -0.75 -11.37 -31.02
N GLY A 219 -1.13 -10.87 -32.20
CA GLY A 219 -0.20 -10.57 -33.30
C GLY A 219 0.79 -9.46 -32.98
N LYS A 220 0.45 -8.52 -32.07
CA LYS A 220 1.33 -7.44 -31.61
C LYS A 220 2.30 -7.87 -30.50
N LEU A 221 2.17 -9.08 -29.96
CA LEU A 221 3.00 -9.60 -28.86
C LEU A 221 4.24 -10.38 -29.34
N LYS A 222 4.47 -10.48 -30.65
CA LYS A 222 5.54 -11.30 -31.23
C LYS A 222 6.86 -10.56 -31.48
N ASP A 223 6.90 -9.26 -31.20
CA ASP A 223 8.08 -8.40 -31.28
C ASP A 223 8.46 -7.92 -29.86
#